data_AF-A0A7R9Q8H9-F1
#
_entry.id   AF-A0A7R9Q8H9-F1
#
_cell.length_a   1.000
_cell.length_b   1.000
_cell.length_c   1.000
_cell.angle_alpha   90.00
_cell.angle_beta   90.00
_cell.angle_gamma   90.00
#
_symmetry.space_group_name_H-M   'P 1'
#
loop_
_entity.id
_entity.type
_entity.pdbx_description
1 polymer ?
#
loop_
_entity_poly.entity_id
_entity_poly.type
_entity_poly.pdbx_seq_one_letter_code
_entity_poly.pdbx_strand_id
1 'polypeptide(L)'
;MPTKLYFMVGKLFAYLVRLKRLTRTHHNITKILFHGLQLVHVQRKAKRIVKCLLVFLHLFLGLNNEGQVSVIRTSGNPYAHVVLRGGNGKPNYDAGSVAEAENALAKAKVSNKIMIDTSHANSNKDPYLQPLVLKNITEQILDGNKSIVGIMVESHIKGGRQDIPENLADLEYGKSVTDGCIDWETTEKALLEMDAALKEILPNR
;
A
#
# COMPACT_ATOMS: atom_id res chain seq x y z
N MET A 1 -2.03 -21.49 2.55
CA MET A 1 -2.18 -20.54 3.67
C MET A 1 -3.27 -19.56 3.28
N PRO A 2 -4.23 -19.22 4.16
CA PRO A 2 -5.32 -18.31 3.80
C PRO A 2 -4.77 -16.93 3.41
N THR A 3 -5.27 -16.39 2.30
CA THR A 3 -4.79 -15.14 1.71
C THR A 3 -5.35 -13.97 2.53
N LYS A 4 -4.55 -13.42 3.45
CA LYS A 4 -4.96 -12.28 4.27
C LYS A 4 -4.85 -10.99 3.47
N LEU A 5 -5.91 -10.19 3.48
CA LEU A 5 -5.88 -8.82 2.97
C LEU A 5 -5.23 -7.90 4.00
N TYR A 6 -4.26 -7.11 3.55
CA TYR A 6 -3.50 -6.18 4.38
C TYR A 6 -3.83 -4.73 4.02
N PHE A 7 -4.04 -3.91 5.04
CA PHE A 7 -4.31 -2.48 4.89
C PHE A 7 -3.10 -1.71 5.39
N MET A 8 -2.65 -0.68 4.65
CA MET A 8 -1.63 0.25 5.14
C MET A 8 -2.21 1.66 5.13
N VAL A 9 -2.38 2.24 6.31
CA VAL A 9 -2.85 3.63 6.48
C VAL A 9 -1.64 4.56 6.53
N GLY A 10 -1.50 5.41 5.52
CA GLY A 10 -0.23 6.07 5.18
C GLY A 10 0.28 7.14 6.16
N LYS A 11 -0.58 7.82 6.93
CA LYS A 11 -0.13 9.01 7.69
C LYS A 11 -0.46 9.04 9.18
N LEU A 12 -1.30 8.14 9.67
CA LEU A 12 -1.34 7.78 11.08
C LEU A 12 -0.62 6.43 11.23
N PHE A 13 0.73 6.45 11.34
CA PHE A 13 1.60 5.27 11.55
C PHE A 13 1.15 4.00 10.81
N ALA A 14 1.64 3.71 9.60
CA ALA A 14 1.47 2.44 8.86
C ALA A 14 0.88 1.26 9.68
N TYR A 15 -0.45 1.26 9.89
CA TYR A 15 -1.11 0.22 10.66
C TYR A 15 -1.49 -0.87 9.68
N LEU A 16 -0.80 -2.01 9.81
CA LEU A 16 -1.22 -3.28 9.20
C LEU A 16 -2.50 -3.75 9.90
N VAL A 17 -3.66 -3.22 9.51
CA VAL A 17 -4.94 -3.69 10.03
C VAL A 17 -5.24 -5.04 9.39
N ARG A 18 -5.23 -6.09 10.20
CA ARG A 18 -5.74 -7.42 9.82
C ARG A 18 -7.21 -7.46 10.19
N LEU A 19 -8.09 -7.80 9.25
CA LEU A 19 -9.54 -8.02 9.47
C LEU A 19 -9.82 -9.24 10.38
N LYS A 20 -9.42 -9.17 11.65
CA LYS A 20 -9.87 -10.11 12.69
C LYS A 20 -10.56 -9.28 13.78
N ARG A 21 -11.90 -9.28 13.74
CA ARG A 21 -12.83 -8.80 14.79
C ARG A 21 -12.36 -7.55 15.54
N LEU A 22 -12.84 -6.39 15.09
CA LEU A 22 -12.93 -5.18 15.91
C LEU A 22 -13.97 -5.38 17.02
N THR A 23 -13.61 -6.15 18.05
CA THR A 23 -14.34 -6.19 19.32
C THR A 23 -13.33 -6.03 20.45
N ARG A 24 -13.30 -4.84 21.05
CA ARG A 24 -12.75 -4.49 22.37
C ARG A 24 -11.42 -5.13 22.78
N THR A 25 -10.35 -4.33 22.84
CA THR A 25 -9.69 -3.90 24.09
C THR A 25 -8.51 -2.98 23.77
N HIS A 26 -8.43 -1.87 24.50
CA HIS A 26 -7.29 -0.98 24.56
C HIS A 26 -6.02 -1.71 25.04
N HIS A 27 -4.87 -1.16 24.64
CA HIS A 27 -3.49 -1.46 25.06
C HIS A 27 -2.83 -2.70 24.44
N ASN A 28 -1.64 -2.43 23.86
CA ASN A 28 -0.62 -3.33 23.34
C ASN A 28 -0.81 -3.85 21.91
N ILE A 29 -0.39 -3.04 20.93
CA ILE A 29 -0.08 -3.50 19.57
C ILE A 29 1.41 -3.28 19.33
N THR A 30 2.13 -4.38 19.17
CA THR A 30 3.57 -4.45 18.87
C THR A 30 3.86 -3.75 17.53
N LYS A 31 4.77 -2.76 17.56
CA LYS A 31 5.32 -2.07 16.38
C LYS A 31 6.00 -3.10 15.45
N ILE A 32 5.50 -3.24 14.22
CA ILE A 32 6.29 -3.76 13.09
C ILE A 32 6.50 -2.59 12.15
N LEU A 33 7.69 -2.00 12.22
CA LEU A 33 8.12 -0.90 11.36
C LEU A 33 8.58 -1.50 10.02
N PHE A 34 7.81 -1.32 8.94
CA PHE A 34 8.33 -1.54 7.59
C PHE A 34 9.03 -0.26 7.14
N HIS A 35 10.34 -0.16 7.40
CA HIS A 35 11.19 0.82 6.73
C HIS A 35 11.66 0.24 5.39
N GLY A 36 11.30 0.94 4.31
CA GLY A 36 11.89 0.76 2.99
C GLY A 36 11.35 -0.43 2.19
N LEU A 37 10.21 -0.26 1.52
CA LEU A 37 9.89 -1.07 0.34
C LEU A 37 10.07 -0.19 -0.90
N GLN A 38 11.13 -0.45 -1.66
CA GLN A 38 11.38 0.21 -2.94
C GLN A 38 10.22 -0.08 -3.89
N LEU A 39 9.47 0.98 -4.18
CA LEU A 39 8.41 1.05 -5.18
C LEU A 39 8.96 0.70 -6.56
N VAL A 40 8.53 -0.43 -7.11
CA VAL A 40 8.80 -0.77 -8.52
C VAL A 40 7.61 -0.31 -9.36
N HIS A 41 7.82 0.77 -10.09
CA HIS A 41 6.86 1.28 -11.07
C HIS A 41 6.73 0.27 -12.23
N VAL A 42 5.55 -0.34 -12.40
CA VAL A 42 5.24 -1.21 -13.56
C VAL A 42 4.92 -0.32 -14.76
N GLN A 43 5.93 0.39 -15.25
CA GLN A 43 5.88 1.02 -16.56
C GLN A 43 7.19 0.66 -17.29
N ARG A 44 7.07 -0.27 -18.24
CA ARG A 44 8.04 -0.63 -19.30
C ARG A 44 9.40 -1.24 -18.91
N LYS A 45 9.87 -1.20 -17.66
CA LYS A 45 11.16 -1.80 -17.23
C LYS A 45 11.06 -3.04 -16.31
N ALA A 46 9.96 -3.77 -16.39
CA ALA A 46 9.66 -4.93 -15.51
C ALA A 46 10.71 -6.07 -15.58
N LYS A 47 11.45 -6.22 -16.68
CA LYS A 47 12.39 -7.35 -16.85
C LYS A 47 13.60 -7.32 -15.89
N ARG A 48 14.10 -6.14 -15.50
CA ARG A 48 15.30 -6.02 -14.66
C ARG A 48 14.95 -5.72 -13.20
N ILE A 49 14.00 -4.83 -12.93
CA ILE A 49 13.79 -4.29 -11.58
C ILE A 49 13.12 -5.30 -10.64
N VAL A 50 12.15 -6.08 -11.15
CA VAL A 50 11.44 -7.10 -10.35
C VAL A 50 12.38 -8.22 -9.88
N LYS A 51 13.41 -8.53 -10.68
CA LYS A 51 14.41 -9.57 -10.36
C LYS A 51 15.56 -9.05 -9.49
N CYS A 52 15.87 -7.76 -9.56
CA CYS A 52 17.15 -7.19 -9.11
C CYS A 52 17.11 -6.49 -7.74
N LEU A 53 16.03 -6.58 -6.97
CA LEU A 53 15.97 -5.84 -5.71
C LEU A 53 15.46 -6.59 -4.51
N LEU A 54 14.66 -7.64 -4.71
CA LEU A 54 13.86 -8.12 -3.60
C LEU A 54 13.95 -9.62 -3.36
N VAL A 55 14.12 -10.48 -4.37
CA VAL A 55 13.99 -11.94 -4.13
C VAL A 55 15.34 -12.64 -3.98
N PHE A 56 16.41 -12.08 -4.53
CA PHE A 56 17.71 -12.74 -4.60
C PHE A 56 18.73 -12.07 -3.68
N LEU A 57 19.80 -12.81 -3.38
CA LEU A 57 20.96 -12.30 -2.67
C LEU A 57 21.62 -11.17 -3.47
N HIS A 58 21.95 -10.08 -2.76
CA HIS A 58 22.68 -8.95 -3.34
C HIS A 58 23.89 -8.63 -2.45
N LEU A 59 24.95 -8.16 -3.10
CA LEU A 59 26.08 -7.49 -2.44
C LEU A 59 26.08 -6.04 -2.88
N PHE A 60 26.13 -5.11 -1.93
CA PHE A 60 26.23 -3.68 -2.21
C PHE A 60 27.04 -2.98 -1.12
N LEU A 61 27.53 -1.78 -1.41
CA LEU A 61 28.24 -0.95 -0.43
C LEU A 61 27.22 -0.20 0.43
N GLY A 62 27.35 -0.31 1.75
CA GLY A 62 26.48 0.35 2.73
C GLY A 62 27.24 0.69 4.00
N LEU A 63 26.49 1.11 5.04
CA LEU A 63 27.03 1.36 6.37
C LEU A 63 26.72 0.17 7.30
N ASN A 64 27.68 -0.23 8.13
CA ASN A 64 27.41 -1.15 9.24
C ASN A 64 26.80 -0.39 10.44
N ASN A 65 26.51 -1.12 11.52
CA ASN A 65 25.89 -0.54 12.72
C ASN A 65 26.79 0.49 13.42
N GLU A 66 28.09 0.43 13.16
CA GLU A 66 29.11 1.34 13.66
C GLU A 66 29.31 2.58 12.75
N GLY A 67 28.52 2.71 11.67
CA GLY A 67 28.58 3.84 10.75
C GLY A 67 29.76 3.79 9.76
N GLN A 68 30.41 2.64 9.61
CA GLN A 68 31.55 2.45 8.72
C GLN A 68 31.10 1.87 7.38
N VAL A 69 31.81 2.25 6.31
CA VAL A 69 31.58 1.71 4.97
C VAL A 69 31.93 0.22 4.95
N SER A 70 30.99 -0.61 4.52
CA SER A 70 31.13 -2.06 4.47
C SER A 70 30.39 -2.64 3.26
N VAL A 71 30.79 -3.85 2.87
CA VAL A 71 30.04 -4.63 1.86
C VAL A 71 28.92 -5.37 2.58
N ILE A 72 27.68 -4.98 2.32
CA ILE A 72 26.49 -5.60 2.87
C ILE A 72 26.03 -6.73 1.95
N ARG A 73 25.83 -7.91 2.55
CA ARG A 73 25.29 -9.10 1.88
C ARG A 73 23.88 -9.37 2.41
N THR A 74 22.90 -9.42 1.52
CA THR A 74 21.51 -9.75 1.87
C THR A 74 21.16 -11.18 1.47
N SER A 75 20.22 -11.79 2.17
CA SER A 75 19.67 -13.11 1.82
C SER A 75 18.55 -13.06 0.76
N GLY A 76 18.08 -11.87 0.41
CA GLY A 76 16.84 -11.68 -0.32
C GLY A 76 15.61 -11.66 0.60
N ASN A 77 14.54 -11.04 0.14
CA ASN A 77 13.24 -10.87 0.78
C ASN A 77 12.13 -11.59 -0.03
N PRO A 78 11.73 -12.81 0.37
CA PRO A 78 10.69 -13.57 -0.33
C PRO A 78 9.27 -12.99 -0.18
N TYR A 79 9.09 -11.96 0.66
CA TYR A 79 7.79 -11.35 0.95
C TYR A 79 7.48 -10.12 0.10
N ALA A 80 8.33 -9.84 -0.88
CA ALA A 80 8.12 -8.75 -1.81
C ALA A 80 6.87 -8.92 -2.67
N HIS A 81 6.29 -7.77 -3.00
CA HIS A 81 5.10 -7.63 -3.81
C HIS A 81 5.19 -6.32 -4.60
N VAL A 82 4.39 -6.20 -5.65
CA VAL A 82 4.30 -4.97 -6.44
C VAL A 82 3.23 -4.06 -5.85
N VAL A 83 3.46 -2.74 -5.94
CA VAL A 83 2.47 -1.72 -5.61
C VAL A 83 2.03 -1.03 -6.91
N LEU A 84 0.75 -1.14 -7.26
CA LEU A 84 0.12 -0.39 -8.35
C LEU A 84 -0.36 0.95 -7.80
N ARG A 85 0.21 2.05 -8.29
CA ARG A 85 -0.02 3.42 -7.78
C ARG A 85 -0.29 4.48 -8.84
N GLY A 86 -0.69 4.04 -10.01
CA GLY A 86 -0.75 4.80 -11.25
C GLY A 86 0.64 5.18 -11.75
N GLY A 87 0.68 5.96 -12.83
CA GLY A 87 1.90 6.43 -13.47
C GLY A 87 1.61 7.25 -14.72
N ASN A 88 2.49 8.19 -15.07
CA ASN A 88 2.33 9.06 -16.25
C ASN A 88 0.94 9.75 -16.34
N GLY A 89 0.38 10.13 -15.19
CA GLY A 89 -0.95 10.76 -15.11
C GLY A 89 -2.13 9.82 -15.36
N LYS A 90 -1.92 8.49 -15.38
CA LYS A 90 -2.98 7.50 -15.56
C LYS A 90 -3.10 6.57 -14.34
N PRO A 91 -4.33 6.23 -13.93
CA PRO A 91 -4.55 5.18 -12.95
C PRO A 91 -4.17 3.80 -13.52
N ASN A 92 -3.87 2.85 -12.64
CA ASN A 92 -3.62 1.45 -12.99
C ASN A 92 -4.18 0.47 -11.95
N TYR A 93 -5.31 0.82 -11.34
CA TYR A 93 -6.00 -0.02 -10.35
C TYR A 93 -7.12 -0.88 -10.94
N ASP A 94 -7.55 -0.61 -12.18
CA ASP A 94 -8.63 -1.33 -12.83
C ASP A 94 -8.25 -2.79 -13.15
N ALA A 95 -9.26 -3.63 -13.39
CA ALA A 95 -9.07 -5.05 -13.64
C ALA A 95 -8.13 -5.35 -14.82
N GLY A 96 -8.16 -4.53 -15.88
CA GLY A 96 -7.26 -4.67 -17.04
C GLY A 96 -5.81 -4.44 -16.64
N SER A 97 -5.55 -3.34 -15.94
CA SER A 97 -4.23 -3.01 -15.39
C SER A 97 -3.71 -4.07 -14.40
N VAL A 98 -4.57 -4.62 -13.55
CA VAL A 98 -4.23 -5.71 -12.62
C VAL A 98 -3.85 -6.98 -13.39
N ALA A 99 -4.63 -7.37 -14.41
CA ALA A 99 -4.32 -8.52 -15.25
C ALA A 99 -3.00 -8.35 -16.02
N GLU A 100 -2.69 -7.15 -16.51
CA GLU A 100 -1.39 -6.84 -17.11
C GLU A 100 -0.23 -7.04 -16.11
N ALA A 101 -0.42 -6.58 -14.87
CA ALA A 101 0.57 -6.76 -13.81
C ALA A 101 0.75 -8.25 -13.45
N GLU A 102 -0.35 -9.01 -13.32
CA GLU A 102 -0.31 -10.46 -13.09
C GLU A 102 0.47 -11.18 -14.20
N ASN A 103 0.19 -10.87 -15.46
CA ASN A 103 0.89 -11.45 -16.61
C ASN A 103 2.39 -11.11 -16.60
N ALA A 104 2.75 -9.88 -16.25
CA ALA A 104 4.15 -9.49 -16.12
C ALA A 104 4.87 -10.24 -14.99
N LEU A 105 4.21 -10.41 -13.83
CA LEU A 105 4.75 -11.15 -12.68
C LEU A 105 4.91 -12.64 -13.00
N ALA A 106 3.92 -13.25 -13.65
CA ALA A 106 3.97 -14.64 -14.09
C ALA A 106 5.11 -14.87 -15.10
N LYS A 107 5.27 -13.99 -16.09
CA LYS A 107 6.37 -14.05 -17.05
C LYS A 107 7.74 -13.89 -16.40
N ALA A 108 7.83 -13.09 -15.33
CA ALA A 108 9.04 -12.92 -14.54
C ALA A 108 9.30 -14.08 -13.55
N LYS A 109 8.35 -15.01 -13.39
CA LYS A 109 8.40 -16.14 -12.44
C LYS A 109 8.60 -15.69 -10.99
N VAL A 110 7.89 -14.63 -10.59
CA VAL A 110 7.88 -14.12 -9.22
C VAL A 110 6.48 -14.19 -8.62
N SER A 111 6.38 -13.86 -7.32
CA SER A 111 5.13 -13.71 -6.59
C SER A 111 4.12 -12.83 -7.35
N ASN A 112 2.88 -13.31 -7.51
CA ASN A 112 1.77 -12.59 -8.12
C ASN A 112 1.03 -11.67 -7.13
N LYS A 113 1.64 -11.39 -5.96
CA LYS A 113 1.04 -10.55 -4.92
C LYS A 113 1.10 -9.09 -5.32
N ILE A 114 -0.06 -8.44 -5.33
CA ILE A 114 -0.24 -7.04 -5.70
C ILE A 114 -0.87 -6.29 -4.54
N MET A 115 -0.29 -5.15 -4.20
CA MET A 115 -0.92 -4.11 -3.38
C MET A 115 -1.35 -2.97 -4.30
N ILE A 116 -2.50 -2.37 -4.03
CA ILE A 116 -2.99 -1.23 -4.80
C ILE A 116 -3.03 0.01 -3.90
N ASP A 117 -2.37 1.07 -4.34
CA ASP A 117 -2.42 2.39 -3.73
C ASP A 117 -3.67 3.12 -4.21
N THR A 118 -4.54 3.52 -3.29
CA THR A 118 -5.77 4.23 -3.64
C THR A 118 -5.53 5.70 -3.95
N SER A 119 -4.38 6.28 -3.56
CA SER A 119 -4.01 7.70 -3.66
C SER A 119 -3.20 7.98 -4.95
N HIS A 120 -2.39 9.05 -4.93
CA HIS A 120 -1.45 9.43 -5.98
C HIS A 120 -2.09 9.46 -7.38
N ALA A 121 -1.46 8.83 -8.38
CA ALA A 121 -1.98 8.86 -9.75
C ALA A 121 -3.23 7.99 -9.91
N ASN A 122 -3.52 7.07 -8.98
CA ASN A 122 -4.77 6.31 -8.98
C ASN A 122 -5.96 7.17 -8.55
N SER A 123 -5.76 8.15 -7.67
CA SER A 123 -6.80 9.12 -7.30
C SER A 123 -6.72 10.43 -8.11
N ASN A 124 -5.92 10.49 -9.17
CA ASN A 124 -5.61 11.73 -9.88
C ASN A 124 -5.12 12.87 -8.95
N LYS A 125 -4.44 12.51 -7.85
CA LYS A 125 -4.01 13.38 -6.74
C LYS A 125 -5.15 14.08 -6.00
N ASP A 126 -6.39 13.68 -6.23
CA ASP A 126 -7.53 14.09 -5.43
C ASP A 126 -7.76 13.04 -4.32
N PRO A 127 -7.57 13.38 -3.04
CA PRO A 127 -7.78 12.42 -1.97
C PRO A 127 -9.22 11.88 -1.90
N TYR A 128 -10.22 12.67 -2.31
CA TYR A 128 -11.63 12.29 -2.20
C TYR A 128 -12.05 11.25 -3.25
N LEU A 129 -11.17 10.93 -4.22
CA LEU A 129 -11.36 9.83 -5.16
C LEU A 129 -10.82 8.49 -4.63
N GLN A 130 -10.09 8.45 -3.51
CA GLN A 130 -9.60 7.20 -2.92
C GLN A 130 -10.73 6.17 -2.63
N PRO A 131 -11.93 6.54 -2.12
CA PRO A 131 -13.03 5.60 -1.92
C PRO A 131 -13.54 4.96 -3.22
N LEU A 132 -13.49 5.69 -4.34
CA LEU A 132 -13.86 5.14 -5.65
C LEU A 132 -12.89 4.03 -6.08
N VAL A 133 -11.59 4.29 -5.92
CA VAL A 133 -10.55 3.28 -6.18
C VAL A 133 -10.76 2.06 -5.27
N LEU A 134 -11.04 2.29 -3.99
CA LEU A 134 -11.30 1.22 -3.02
C LEU A 134 -12.50 0.35 -3.40
N LYS A 135 -13.59 0.98 -3.86
CA LYS A 135 -14.77 0.26 -4.34
C LYS A 135 -14.45 -0.63 -5.54
N ASN A 136 -13.68 -0.12 -6.50
CA ASN A 136 -13.27 -0.92 -7.65
C ASN A 136 -12.40 -2.13 -7.24
N ILE A 137 -11.48 -1.94 -6.28
CA ILE A 137 -10.68 -3.04 -5.72
C ILE A 137 -11.60 -4.08 -5.05
N THR A 138 -12.60 -3.61 -4.30
CA THR A 138 -13.59 -4.46 -3.63
C THR A 138 -14.35 -5.32 -4.63
N GLU A 139 -14.85 -4.72 -5.70
CA GLU A 139 -15.55 -5.41 -6.80
C GLU A 139 -14.66 -6.48 -7.44
N GLN A 140 -13.39 -6.17 -7.74
CA GLN A 140 -12.46 -7.16 -8.29
C GLN A 140 -12.26 -8.37 -7.36
N ILE A 141 -12.19 -8.15 -6.05
CA ILE A 141 -12.07 -9.24 -5.07
C ILE A 141 -13.36 -10.08 -5.02
N LEU A 142 -14.52 -9.43 -5.09
CA LEU A 142 -15.82 -10.11 -5.17
C LEU A 142 -15.92 -10.98 -6.44
N ASP A 143 -15.39 -10.48 -7.56
CA ASP A 143 -15.32 -11.20 -8.84
C ASP A 143 -14.26 -12.32 -8.85
N GLY A 144 -13.58 -12.55 -7.73
CA GLY A 144 -12.69 -13.69 -7.53
C GLY A 144 -11.21 -13.39 -7.75
N ASN A 145 -10.80 -12.12 -7.84
CA ASN A 145 -9.38 -11.78 -7.91
C ASN A 145 -8.61 -12.31 -6.69
N LYS A 146 -7.54 -13.07 -6.96
CA LYS A 146 -6.67 -13.65 -5.92
C LYS A 146 -5.30 -13.00 -5.78
N SER A 147 -4.90 -12.10 -6.68
CA SER A 147 -3.59 -11.43 -6.63
C SER A 147 -3.56 -10.20 -5.71
N ILE A 148 -4.69 -9.51 -5.53
CA ILE A 148 -4.76 -8.29 -4.70
C ILE A 148 -4.70 -8.64 -3.22
N VAL A 149 -3.53 -8.54 -2.61
CA VAL A 149 -3.29 -8.92 -1.21
C VAL A 149 -3.30 -7.73 -0.24
N GLY A 150 -3.42 -6.52 -0.75
CA GLY A 150 -3.56 -5.36 0.11
C GLY A 150 -3.86 -4.07 -0.60
N ILE A 151 -4.13 -3.06 0.22
CA ILE A 151 -4.38 -1.70 -0.21
C ILE A 151 -3.54 -0.72 0.59
N MET A 152 -3.21 0.42 0.00
CA MET A 152 -2.63 1.58 0.69
C MET A 152 -3.59 2.75 0.57
N VAL A 153 -3.94 3.36 1.71
CA VAL A 153 -4.88 4.48 1.82
C VAL A 153 -4.20 5.63 2.55
N GLU A 154 -4.29 6.84 2.03
CA GLU A 154 -3.81 8.05 2.70
C GLU A 154 -4.96 8.75 3.42
N SER A 155 -5.03 8.55 4.73
CA SER A 155 -5.98 9.21 5.61
C SER A 155 -5.32 9.95 6.76
N HIS A 156 -6.05 10.93 7.28
CA HIS A 156 -5.67 11.71 8.46
C HIS A 156 -6.94 12.10 9.23
N ILE A 157 -6.78 12.62 10.45
CA ILE A 157 -7.91 13.07 11.29
C ILE A 157 -8.81 14.05 10.52
N LYS A 158 -8.20 15.02 9.81
CA LYS A 158 -8.87 15.98 8.94
C LYS A 158 -8.45 15.77 7.48
N GLY A 159 -9.40 15.98 6.59
CA GLY A 159 -9.21 15.81 5.15
C GLY A 159 -8.39 16.93 4.50
N GLY A 160 -7.91 16.64 3.29
CA GLY A 160 -7.12 17.55 2.47
C GLY A 160 -5.67 17.67 2.94
N ARG A 161 -5.04 18.79 2.57
CA ARG A 161 -3.69 19.19 2.98
C ARG A 161 -3.67 20.65 3.41
N GLN A 162 -2.60 21.04 4.09
CA GLN A 162 -2.22 22.40 4.39
C GLN A 162 -0.76 22.63 3.99
N ASP A 163 -0.40 23.88 3.72
CA ASP A 163 1.01 24.25 3.58
C ASP A 163 1.61 24.54 4.96
N ILE A 164 2.95 24.53 5.06
CA ILE A 164 3.63 24.86 6.30
C ILE A 164 3.66 26.39 6.43
N PRO A 165 2.96 26.98 7.43
CA PRO A 165 2.96 28.42 7.65
C PRO A 165 4.30 28.89 8.22
N GLU A 166 4.58 30.20 8.17
CA GLU A 166 5.77 30.80 8.79
C GLU A 166 5.78 30.56 10.32
N ASN A 167 4.62 30.71 10.97
CA ASN A 167 4.44 30.39 12.37
C ASN A 167 3.86 28.98 12.52
N LEU A 168 4.67 28.04 13.00
CA LEU A 168 4.28 26.64 13.17
C LEU A 168 3.11 26.43 14.14
N ALA A 169 2.81 27.40 15.02
CA ALA A 169 1.65 27.33 15.91
C ALA A 169 0.31 27.43 15.16
N ASP A 170 0.32 27.92 13.91
CA ASP A 170 -0.88 28.08 13.07
C ASP A 170 -1.22 26.79 12.30
N LEU A 171 -0.42 25.73 12.45
CA LEU A 171 -0.71 24.43 11.86
C LEU A 171 -2.03 23.87 12.41
N GLU A 172 -2.93 23.54 11.48
CA GLU A 172 -4.18 22.88 11.83
C GLU A 172 -3.88 21.46 12.30
N TYR A 173 -4.17 21.18 13.57
CA TYR A 173 -3.99 19.84 14.13
C TYR A 173 -4.76 18.81 13.31
N GLY A 174 -4.10 17.70 13.00
CA GLY A 174 -4.75 16.58 12.33
C GLY A 174 -4.91 16.74 10.82
N LYS A 175 -4.22 17.68 10.16
CA LYS A 175 -4.27 17.86 8.70
C LYS A 175 -2.89 17.71 8.07
N SER A 176 -2.80 16.99 6.96
CA SER A 176 -1.53 16.66 6.29
C SER A 176 -0.80 17.90 5.76
N VAL A 177 0.52 17.96 5.95
CA VAL A 177 1.41 18.99 5.33
C VAL A 177 2.05 18.53 4.01
N THR A 178 1.68 17.34 3.52
CA THR A 178 2.26 16.71 2.32
C THR A 178 1.18 16.50 1.26
N ASP A 179 0.93 15.27 0.82
CA ASP A 179 -0.23 14.95 -0.02
C ASP A 179 -1.53 15.02 0.78
N GLY A 180 -2.61 15.36 0.09
CA GLY A 180 -3.95 15.41 0.67
C GLY A 180 -4.41 14.04 1.16
N CYS A 181 -5.20 14.02 2.21
CA CYS A 181 -5.75 12.80 2.79
C CYS A 181 -7.28 12.84 2.82
N ILE A 182 -7.91 11.67 2.88
CA ILE A 182 -9.31 11.60 3.33
C ILE A 182 -9.37 11.82 4.85
N ASP A 183 -10.48 12.37 5.34
CA ASP A 183 -10.74 12.53 6.77
C ASP A 183 -11.05 11.19 7.46
N TRP A 184 -11.19 11.24 8.78
CA TRP A 184 -11.48 10.06 9.59
C TRP A 184 -12.83 9.43 9.22
N GLU A 185 -13.86 10.24 9.07
CA GLU A 185 -15.23 9.81 8.78
C GLU A 185 -15.30 9.06 7.44
N THR A 186 -14.64 9.60 6.42
CA THR A 186 -14.54 8.95 5.10
C THR A 186 -13.73 7.66 5.20
N THR A 187 -12.66 7.64 5.99
CA THR A 187 -11.83 6.44 6.20
C THR A 187 -12.64 5.31 6.84
N GLU A 188 -13.30 5.61 7.96
CA GLU A 188 -14.13 4.66 8.69
C GLU A 188 -15.22 4.11 7.79
N LYS A 189 -15.97 4.99 7.11
CA LYS A 189 -17.02 4.58 6.17
C LYS A 189 -16.48 3.65 5.07
N ALA A 190 -15.42 4.06 4.38
CA ALA A 190 -14.87 3.31 3.24
C ALA A 190 -14.35 1.93 3.66
N LEU A 191 -13.69 1.82 4.81
CA LEU A 191 -13.18 0.54 5.32
C LEU A 191 -14.30 -0.38 5.83
N LEU A 192 -15.32 0.17 6.49
CA LEU A 192 -16.47 -0.61 6.95
C LEU A 192 -17.32 -1.11 5.78
N GLU A 193 -17.49 -0.31 4.73
CA GLU A 193 -18.17 -0.73 3.49
C GLU A 193 -17.42 -1.89 2.81
N MET A 194 -16.09 -1.79 2.71
CA MET A 194 -15.26 -2.87 2.16
C MET A 194 -15.32 -4.14 3.03
N ASP A 195 -15.22 -4.02 4.36
CA ASP A 195 -15.35 -5.16 5.26
C ASP A 195 -16.71 -5.84 5.13
N ALA A 196 -17.80 -5.06 5.15
CA ALA A 196 -19.15 -5.58 5.02
C ALA A 196 -19.34 -6.38 3.72
N ALA A 197 -18.73 -5.92 2.62
CA ALA A 197 -18.75 -6.62 1.34
C ALA A 197 -17.88 -7.90 1.33
N LEU A 198 -16.71 -7.87 1.96
CA LEU A 198 -15.68 -8.90 1.80
C LEU A 198 -15.58 -9.90 2.96
N LYS A 199 -16.26 -9.68 4.09
CA LYS A 199 -16.13 -10.49 5.31
C LYS A 199 -16.36 -11.99 5.11
N GLU A 200 -17.28 -12.37 4.21
CA GLU A 200 -17.59 -13.78 3.91
C GLU A 200 -16.68 -14.36 2.80
N ILE A 201 -16.07 -13.48 1.99
CA ILE A 201 -15.26 -13.88 0.83
C ILE A 201 -13.80 -14.10 1.23
N LEU A 202 -13.22 -13.18 2.02
CA LEU A 202 -11.80 -13.24 2.40
C LEU A 202 -11.38 -14.51 3.17
N PRO A 203 -12.18 -15.08 4.09
CA PRO A 203 -11.82 -16.32 4.77
C PRO A 203 -11.67 -17.52 3.83
N ASN A 204 -12.38 -17.49 2.69
CA ASN A 204 -12.45 -18.57 1.71
C ASN A 204 -11.42 -18.43 0.57
N ARG A 205 -10.51 -17.45 0.69
CA ARG A 205 -9.57 -17.04 -0.37
C ARG A 205 -8.15 -17.60 -0.22
#